data_AF-A0A932VC34-F1
#
_entry.id   AF-A0A932VC34-F1
#
_cell.length_a   1.000
_cell.length_b   1.000
_cell.length_c   1.000
_cell.angle_alpha   90.00
_cell.angle_beta   90.00
_cell.angle_gamma   90.00
#
_symmetry.space_group_name_H-M   'P 1'
#
loop_
_entity.id
_entity.type
_entity.pdbx_description
1 polymer ?
#
loop_
_entity_poly.entity_id
_entity_poly.type
_entity_poly.pdbx_seq_one_letter_code
_entity_poly.pdbx_strand_id
1 'polypeptide(L)'
;MKMKPLFAMVAVLLAQTSAQAAWNIDKSGLRVPAPPAPGSAADRKDFEILFQYQEKRTDEECRAADLQTAPTLVALFGPQTGVLTEGEIATVEDFGGEVVQTVEKAVKPFKRRFARHRPYDENSDLSPCVHKPGGQTSYPSSHAAIGVVLGDLLAEIFPAKAEQIRNEAQRVGENRVLGGVHHPTDIVAGRKLGAQIESALEKNADFMSAFNSLKH
;
A
#
# COMPACT_ATOMS: atom_id res chain seq x y z
N MET A 1 -5.80 68.65 18.98
CA MET A 1 -5.73 67.56 17.98
C MET A 1 -4.82 66.47 18.49
N LYS A 2 -5.35 65.32 18.91
CA LYS A 2 -4.56 64.14 19.31
C LYS A 2 -4.62 63.12 18.17
N MET A 3 -3.49 62.88 17.51
CA MET A 3 -3.33 61.81 16.51
C MET A 3 -3.36 60.45 17.23
N LYS A 4 -4.19 59.53 16.73
CA LYS A 4 -4.17 58.11 17.12
C LYS A 4 -3.15 57.38 16.23
N PRO A 5 -2.34 56.44 16.76
CA PRO A 5 -1.48 55.62 15.93
C PRO A 5 -2.31 54.49 15.29
N LEU A 6 -2.08 54.27 14.01
CA LEU A 6 -2.65 53.17 13.23
C LEU A 6 -1.76 51.94 13.45
N PHE A 7 -2.26 50.93 14.18
CA PHE A 7 -1.60 49.63 14.28
C PHE A 7 -1.95 48.81 13.04
N ALA A 8 -0.96 48.55 12.19
CA ALA A 8 -1.07 47.55 11.13
C ALA A 8 -0.88 46.16 11.74
N MET A 9 -1.95 45.36 11.78
CA MET A 9 -1.87 43.93 12.07
C MET A 9 -1.39 43.20 10.81
N VAL A 10 -0.13 42.75 10.83
CA VAL A 10 0.36 41.72 9.90
C VAL A 10 -0.10 40.38 10.47
N ALA A 11 -1.14 39.79 9.89
CA ALA A 11 -1.56 38.43 10.19
C ALA A 11 -0.61 37.47 9.45
N VAL A 12 0.39 36.94 10.15
CA VAL A 12 1.16 35.78 9.69
C VAL A 12 0.27 34.55 9.86
N LEU A 13 -0.32 34.06 8.77
CA LEU A 13 -0.89 32.70 8.76
C LEU A 13 0.26 31.71 8.87
N LEU A 14 0.53 31.24 10.09
CA LEU A 14 1.31 30.02 10.28
C LEU A 14 0.39 28.86 9.88
N ALA A 15 0.65 28.24 8.73
CA ALA A 15 0.08 26.95 8.40
C ALA A 15 0.60 25.96 9.45
N GLN A 16 -0.25 25.61 10.42
CA GLN A 16 0.05 24.56 11.38
C GLN A 16 -0.05 23.22 10.64
N THR A 17 1.06 22.71 10.14
CA THR A 17 1.17 21.31 9.73
C THR A 17 1.25 20.46 10.99
N SER A 18 0.11 20.10 11.56
CA SER A 18 0.09 18.96 12.48
C SER A 18 0.35 17.71 11.66
N ALA A 19 1.46 17.00 11.92
CA ALA A 19 1.69 15.66 11.40
C ALA A 19 0.48 14.80 11.73
N GLN A 20 -0.28 14.41 10.71
CA GLN A 20 -1.54 13.70 10.87
C GLN A 20 -1.26 12.24 10.54
N ALA A 21 -1.43 11.34 11.51
CA ALA A 21 -1.12 9.92 11.31
C ALA A 21 -1.81 9.27 10.08
N ALA A 22 -2.91 9.81 9.58
CA ALA A 22 -3.49 9.44 8.29
C ALA A 22 -4.42 10.53 7.75
N TRP A 23 -4.50 10.66 6.43
CA TRP A 23 -5.44 11.54 5.75
C TRP A 23 -6.89 11.07 5.89
N ASN A 24 -7.79 12.03 6.10
CA ASN A 24 -9.21 11.76 6.11
C ASN A 24 -9.76 11.82 4.67
N ILE A 25 -9.96 10.65 4.06
CA ILE A 25 -10.54 10.51 2.72
C ILE A 25 -12.01 10.11 2.78
N ASP A 26 -12.80 10.50 1.78
CA ASP A 26 -14.15 9.99 1.60
C ASP A 26 -14.12 8.52 1.18
N LYS A 27 -14.61 7.64 2.07
CA LYS A 27 -14.65 6.19 1.86
C LYS A 27 -15.99 5.69 1.33
N SER A 28 -17.00 6.56 1.23
CA SER A 28 -18.38 6.19 0.88
C SER A 28 -18.50 5.60 -0.52
N GLY A 29 -17.60 5.97 -1.43
CA GLY A 29 -17.51 5.48 -2.80
C GLY A 29 -16.70 4.20 -2.98
N LEU A 30 -15.91 3.76 -1.98
CA LEU A 30 -15.02 2.62 -2.15
C LEU A 30 -15.80 1.30 -2.28
N ARG A 31 -15.44 0.48 -3.28
CA ARG A 31 -16.08 -0.80 -3.57
C ARG A 31 -15.04 -1.91 -3.77
N VAL A 32 -15.33 -3.06 -3.21
CA VAL A 32 -14.58 -4.31 -3.42
C VAL A 32 -15.60 -5.41 -3.66
N PRO A 33 -15.51 -6.18 -4.77
CA PRO A 33 -16.39 -7.31 -5.00
C PRO A 33 -16.15 -8.41 -3.95
N ALA A 34 -17.09 -9.32 -3.76
CA ALA A 34 -16.85 -10.48 -2.91
C ALA A 34 -15.66 -11.32 -3.44
N PRO A 35 -14.88 -11.96 -2.56
CA PRO A 35 -13.86 -12.90 -2.99
C PRO A 35 -14.49 -14.07 -3.77
N PRO A 36 -13.70 -14.82 -4.56
CA PRO A 36 -14.15 -16.09 -5.10
C PRO A 36 -14.78 -16.99 -4.03
N ALA A 37 -15.92 -17.61 -4.35
CA ALA A 37 -16.51 -18.59 -3.45
C ALA A 37 -15.61 -19.84 -3.38
N PRO A 38 -15.47 -20.49 -2.21
CA PRO A 38 -14.70 -21.72 -2.07
C PRO A 38 -15.14 -22.78 -3.10
N GLY A 39 -14.19 -23.39 -3.79
CA GLY A 39 -14.46 -24.39 -4.83
C GLY A 39 -15.05 -23.82 -6.13
N SER A 40 -15.11 -22.51 -6.32
CA SER A 40 -15.41 -21.91 -7.62
C SER A 40 -14.24 -22.09 -8.60
N ALA A 41 -14.46 -21.79 -9.89
CA ALA A 41 -13.38 -21.86 -10.89
C ALA A 41 -12.23 -20.89 -10.58
N ALA A 42 -12.55 -19.68 -10.11
CA ALA A 42 -11.55 -18.68 -9.74
C ALA A 42 -10.77 -19.10 -8.48
N ASP A 43 -11.45 -19.68 -7.50
CA ASP A 43 -10.81 -20.19 -6.29
C ASP A 43 -9.85 -21.36 -6.59
N ARG A 44 -10.27 -22.32 -7.41
CA ARG A 44 -9.37 -23.39 -7.89
C ARG A 44 -8.16 -22.84 -8.64
N LYS A 45 -8.35 -21.78 -9.44
CA LYS A 45 -7.26 -21.15 -10.19
C LYS A 45 -6.27 -20.44 -9.25
N ASP A 46 -6.76 -19.83 -8.17
CA ASP A 46 -5.91 -19.25 -7.13
C ASP A 46 -4.97 -20.31 -6.55
N PHE A 47 -5.49 -21.48 -6.16
CA PHE A 47 -4.68 -22.58 -5.62
C PHE A 47 -3.71 -23.18 -6.65
N GLU A 48 -4.13 -23.35 -7.90
CA GLU A 48 -3.24 -23.82 -8.99
C GLU A 48 -2.01 -22.90 -9.11
N ILE A 49 -2.20 -21.59 -9.11
CA ILE A 49 -1.11 -20.61 -9.19
C ILE A 49 -0.23 -20.67 -7.94
N LEU A 50 -0.82 -20.78 -6.75
CA LEU A 50 -0.07 -20.90 -5.50
C LEU A 50 0.84 -22.13 -5.46
N PHE A 51 0.35 -23.28 -5.91
CA PHE A 51 1.17 -24.49 -6.02
C PHE A 51 2.27 -24.32 -7.06
N GLN A 52 1.99 -23.70 -8.20
CA GLN A 52 3.02 -23.40 -9.21
C GLN A 52 4.13 -22.51 -8.65
N TYR A 53 3.80 -21.48 -7.86
CA TYR A 53 4.81 -20.68 -7.18
C TYR A 53 5.58 -21.49 -6.14
N GLN A 54 4.90 -22.28 -5.31
CA GLN A 54 5.54 -23.11 -4.30
C GLN A 54 6.55 -24.10 -4.90
N GLU A 55 6.23 -24.71 -6.04
CA GLU A 55 7.09 -25.67 -6.72
C GLU A 55 8.33 -25.01 -7.36
N LYS A 56 8.20 -23.75 -7.82
CA LYS A 56 9.22 -23.10 -8.66
C LYS A 56 10.07 -22.06 -7.94
N ARG A 57 9.54 -21.46 -6.88
CA ARG A 57 10.22 -20.36 -6.17
C ARG A 57 11.55 -20.84 -5.59
N THR A 58 12.50 -19.94 -5.62
CA THR A 58 13.84 -20.13 -5.06
C THR A 58 13.93 -19.57 -3.64
N ASP A 59 14.93 -20.01 -2.88
CA ASP A 59 15.22 -19.46 -1.55
C ASP A 59 15.55 -17.95 -1.61
N GLU A 60 16.11 -17.49 -2.73
CA GLU A 60 16.40 -16.07 -2.95
C GLU A 60 15.13 -15.25 -3.12
N GLU A 61 14.19 -15.71 -3.95
CA GLU A 61 12.90 -15.05 -4.11
C GLU A 61 12.12 -15.05 -2.79
N CYS A 62 12.16 -16.14 -2.03
CA CYS A 62 11.52 -16.22 -0.72
C CYS A 62 12.15 -15.22 0.28
N ARG A 63 13.48 -15.14 0.35
CA ARG A 63 14.16 -14.14 1.20
C ARG A 63 13.80 -12.72 0.80
N ALA A 64 13.80 -12.41 -0.50
CA ALA A 64 13.43 -11.09 -0.99
C ALA A 64 11.96 -10.74 -0.65
N ALA A 65 11.04 -11.68 -0.86
CA ALA A 65 9.62 -11.50 -0.53
C ALA A 65 9.38 -11.35 0.99
N ASP A 66 10.19 -12.01 1.82
CA ASP A 66 10.06 -11.96 3.27
C ASP A 66 10.43 -10.60 3.87
N LEU A 67 11.39 -9.89 3.25
CA LEU A 67 11.73 -8.50 3.61
C LEU A 67 10.54 -7.54 3.49
N GLN A 68 9.55 -7.90 2.66
CA GLN A 68 8.35 -7.11 2.41
C GLN A 68 7.15 -7.57 3.25
N THR A 69 7.35 -8.32 4.33
CA THR A 69 6.25 -8.78 5.18
C THR A 69 5.60 -7.65 5.98
N ALA A 70 6.37 -6.60 6.29
CA ALA A 70 5.81 -5.35 6.81
C ALA A 70 5.42 -4.44 5.63
N PRO A 71 4.18 -3.92 5.57
CA PRO A 71 3.75 -3.05 4.47
C PRO A 71 4.17 -1.58 4.71
N THR A 72 5.43 -1.33 5.05
CA THR A 72 5.96 0.04 5.27
C THR A 72 6.63 0.57 4.02
N LEU A 73 6.73 1.90 3.87
CA LEU A 73 7.45 2.52 2.75
C LEU A 73 8.86 1.92 2.59
N VAL A 74 9.62 1.90 3.69
CA VAL A 74 10.99 1.39 3.69
C VAL A 74 11.02 -0.07 3.26
N ALA A 75 10.18 -0.95 3.83
CA ALA A 75 10.17 -2.37 3.49
C ALA A 75 9.82 -2.62 2.01
N LEU A 76 8.92 -1.81 1.45
CA LEU A 76 8.40 -2.00 0.09
C LEU A 76 9.23 -1.34 -1.01
N PHE A 77 9.92 -0.21 -0.73
CA PHE A 77 10.63 0.57 -1.76
C PHE A 77 12.05 1.02 -1.35
N GLY A 78 12.48 0.71 -0.13
CA GLY A 78 13.78 1.15 0.41
C GLY A 78 15.00 0.44 -0.19
N PRO A 79 16.20 0.70 0.35
CA PRO A 79 17.47 0.28 -0.24
C PRO A 79 17.61 -1.21 -0.50
N GLN A 80 16.99 -2.07 0.32
CA GLN A 80 17.01 -3.52 0.17
C GLN A 80 16.30 -4.01 -1.11
N THR A 81 15.45 -3.18 -1.72
CA THR A 81 14.82 -3.45 -3.02
C THR A 81 15.65 -2.94 -4.21
N GLY A 82 16.67 -2.11 -3.93
CA GLY A 82 17.46 -1.42 -4.95
C GLY A 82 16.74 -0.26 -5.64
N VAL A 83 15.53 0.13 -5.20
CA VAL A 83 14.72 1.18 -5.85
C VAL A 83 15.06 2.57 -5.31
N LEU A 84 14.77 2.83 -4.03
CA LEU A 84 15.09 4.10 -3.39
C LEU A 84 16.31 3.95 -2.47
N THR A 85 17.17 4.96 -2.50
CA THR A 85 18.31 5.12 -1.59
C THR A 85 17.83 5.59 -0.22
N GLU A 86 18.70 5.51 0.79
CA GLU A 86 18.40 6.04 2.13
C GLU A 86 18.05 7.53 2.10
N GLY A 87 18.76 8.32 1.28
CA GLY A 87 18.52 9.75 1.13
C GLY A 87 17.15 10.04 0.50
N GLU A 88 16.76 9.30 -0.54
CA GLU A 88 15.43 9.45 -1.16
C GLU A 88 14.32 8.97 -0.23
N ILE A 89 14.52 7.89 0.54
CA ILE A 89 13.55 7.48 1.56
C ILE A 89 13.36 8.58 2.60
N ALA A 90 14.45 9.19 3.07
CA ALA A 90 14.39 10.26 4.06
C ALA A 90 13.60 11.49 3.58
N THR A 91 13.51 11.76 2.27
CA THR A 91 12.70 12.88 1.76
C THR A 91 11.21 12.59 1.75
N VAL A 92 10.80 11.32 1.75
CA VAL A 92 9.39 10.90 1.63
C VAL A 92 8.89 10.05 2.79
N GLU A 93 9.70 9.79 3.83
CA GLU A 93 9.38 8.82 4.89
C GLU A 93 8.08 9.18 5.64
N ASP A 94 7.96 10.43 6.08
CA ASP A 94 6.77 10.90 6.78
C ASP A 94 5.53 10.81 5.89
N PHE A 95 5.61 11.37 4.66
CA PHE A 95 4.53 11.33 3.69
C PHE A 95 4.09 9.90 3.35
N GLY A 96 5.05 9.02 3.04
CA GLY A 96 4.80 7.62 2.72
C GLY A 96 4.22 6.85 3.91
N GLY A 97 4.66 7.16 5.14
CA GLY A 97 4.08 6.63 6.37
C GLY A 97 2.60 7.01 6.54
N GLU A 98 2.25 8.26 6.30
CA GLU A 98 0.85 8.73 6.33
C GLU A 98 -0.01 8.10 5.23
N VAL A 99 0.55 7.90 4.02
CA VAL A 99 -0.11 7.18 2.92
C VAL A 99 -0.40 5.74 3.33
N VAL A 100 0.59 5.00 3.83
CA VAL A 100 0.43 3.61 4.30
C VAL A 100 -0.68 3.52 5.33
N GLN A 101 -0.68 4.38 6.34
CA GLN A 101 -1.70 4.38 7.39
C GLN A 101 -3.10 4.73 6.85
N THR A 102 -3.19 5.63 5.87
CA THR A 102 -4.45 5.97 5.21
C THR A 102 -5.02 4.78 4.46
N VAL A 103 -4.18 4.09 3.67
CA VAL A 103 -4.57 2.91 2.91
C VAL A 103 -5.00 1.78 3.86
N GLU A 104 -4.23 1.46 4.90
CA GLU A 104 -4.62 0.41 5.87
C GLU A 104 -5.97 0.72 6.55
N LYS A 105 -6.20 1.98 6.95
CA LYS A 105 -7.49 2.41 7.52
C LYS A 105 -8.65 2.31 6.53
N ALA A 106 -8.40 2.41 5.23
CA ALA A 106 -9.41 2.26 4.19
C ALA A 106 -9.67 0.79 3.81
N VAL A 107 -8.64 -0.05 3.86
CA VAL A 107 -8.72 -1.50 3.54
C VAL A 107 -9.36 -2.31 4.69
N LYS A 108 -9.06 -1.97 5.95
CA LYS A 108 -9.47 -2.73 7.14
C LYS A 108 -10.97 -3.11 7.22
N PRO A 109 -11.93 -2.23 6.88
CA PRO A 109 -13.36 -2.60 6.89
C PRO A 109 -13.69 -3.72 5.90
N PHE A 110 -13.07 -3.76 4.72
CA PHE A 110 -13.28 -4.81 3.73
C PHE A 110 -12.69 -6.15 4.20
N LYS A 111 -11.50 -6.13 4.81
CA LYS A 111 -10.88 -7.33 5.41
C LYS A 111 -11.76 -7.96 6.48
N ARG A 112 -12.33 -7.13 7.35
CA ARG A 112 -13.30 -7.57 8.37
C ARG A 112 -14.59 -8.10 7.76
N ARG A 113 -15.10 -7.47 6.70
CA ARG A 113 -16.35 -7.84 6.06
C ARG A 113 -16.25 -9.21 5.39
N PHE A 114 -15.18 -9.44 4.63
CA PHE A 114 -15.05 -10.67 3.85
C PHE A 114 -14.39 -11.81 4.64
N ALA A 115 -13.46 -11.47 5.53
CA ALA A 115 -12.80 -12.43 6.42
C ALA A 115 -12.32 -13.72 5.72
N ARG A 116 -11.90 -13.62 4.45
CA ARG A 116 -11.39 -14.77 3.68
C ARG A 116 -10.17 -15.32 4.38
N HIS A 117 -10.10 -16.64 4.55
CA HIS A 117 -8.95 -17.29 5.16
C HIS A 117 -7.71 -17.14 4.28
N ARG A 118 -6.53 -17.38 4.86
CA ARG A 118 -5.27 -17.39 4.11
C ARG A 118 -5.14 -18.73 3.38
N PRO A 119 -4.41 -18.79 2.25
CA PRO A 119 -4.30 -20.04 1.50
C PRO A 119 -3.81 -21.24 2.33
N TYR A 120 -2.80 -21.01 3.18
CA TYR A 120 -2.23 -22.03 4.07
C TYR A 120 -3.15 -22.45 5.23
N ASP A 121 -4.19 -21.67 5.54
CA ASP A 121 -5.19 -22.04 6.54
C ASP A 121 -6.26 -22.96 5.92
N GLU A 122 -6.49 -22.84 4.60
CA GLU A 122 -7.48 -23.63 3.86
C GLU A 122 -6.90 -24.94 3.31
N ASN A 123 -5.60 -24.94 2.97
CA ASN A 123 -4.92 -26.12 2.43
C ASN A 123 -3.54 -26.31 3.07
N SER A 124 -3.37 -27.42 3.80
CA SER A 124 -2.14 -27.76 4.53
C SER A 124 -0.95 -28.12 3.64
N ASP A 125 -1.17 -28.42 2.36
CA ASP A 125 -0.09 -28.71 1.42
C ASP A 125 0.63 -27.43 0.97
N LEU A 126 0.05 -26.26 1.24
CA LEU A 126 0.72 -24.98 1.08
C LEU A 126 1.57 -24.65 2.30
N SER A 127 2.87 -24.49 2.05
CA SER A 127 3.87 -24.09 3.03
C SER A 127 4.36 -22.68 2.69
N PRO A 128 3.96 -21.63 3.45
CA PRO A 128 4.50 -20.29 3.21
C PRO A 128 6.02 -20.25 3.38
N CYS A 129 6.71 -19.52 2.50
CA CYS A 129 8.17 -19.29 2.64
C CYS A 129 8.53 -17.90 3.18
N VAL A 130 7.51 -17.13 3.55
CA VAL A 130 7.63 -15.85 4.25
C VAL A 130 6.95 -15.97 5.61
N HIS A 131 7.26 -15.04 6.51
CA HIS A 131 6.60 -14.95 7.80
C HIS A 131 5.08 -14.85 7.63
N LYS A 132 4.36 -15.73 8.32
CA LYS A 132 2.89 -15.77 8.31
C LYS A 132 2.35 -14.48 8.92
N PRO A 133 1.48 -13.73 8.22
CA PRO A 133 0.86 -12.55 8.79
C PRO A 133 -0.01 -12.91 10.00
N GLY A 134 -0.08 -12.01 10.98
CA GLY A 134 -1.06 -12.12 12.05
C GLY A 134 -2.50 -11.99 11.53
N GLY A 135 -3.43 -12.76 12.10
CA GLY A 135 -4.86 -12.70 11.81
C GLY A 135 -5.31 -13.47 10.56
N GLN A 136 -6.59 -13.85 10.54
CA GLN A 136 -7.17 -14.77 9.55
C GLN A 136 -7.87 -14.07 8.37
N THR A 137 -7.35 -12.93 7.89
CA THR A 137 -8.02 -12.18 6.80
C THR A 137 -7.09 -11.87 5.62
N SER A 138 -7.32 -12.53 4.49
CA SER A 138 -6.55 -12.41 3.25
C SER A 138 -7.14 -11.40 2.25
N TYR A 139 -8.46 -11.17 2.24
CA TYR A 139 -9.08 -10.41 1.16
C TYR A 139 -9.65 -9.04 1.60
N PRO A 140 -9.38 -7.93 0.86
CA PRO A 140 -8.36 -7.80 -0.19
C PRO A 140 -6.94 -7.62 0.41
N SER A 141 -5.92 -7.70 -0.45
CA SER A 141 -4.53 -7.50 -0.02
C SER A 141 -4.21 -6.02 0.26
N SER A 142 -3.87 -5.70 1.53
CA SER A 142 -3.37 -4.36 1.89
C SER A 142 -2.03 -4.06 1.20
N HIS A 143 -1.11 -5.03 1.10
CA HIS A 143 0.19 -4.84 0.44
C HIS A 143 0.00 -4.43 -1.02
N ALA A 144 -0.93 -5.09 -1.73
CA ALA A 144 -1.22 -4.75 -3.11
C ALA A 144 -1.87 -3.36 -3.26
N ALA A 145 -2.73 -2.97 -2.33
CA ALA A 145 -3.31 -1.62 -2.32
C ALA A 145 -2.24 -0.55 -2.05
N ILE A 146 -1.39 -0.77 -1.05
CA ILE A 146 -0.28 0.13 -0.69
C ILE A 146 0.74 0.23 -1.82
N GLY A 147 1.10 -0.90 -2.43
CA GLY A 147 2.04 -0.96 -3.54
C GLY A 147 1.59 -0.11 -4.72
N VAL A 148 0.30 -0.16 -5.08
CA VAL A 148 -0.27 0.72 -6.14
C VAL A 148 -0.15 2.18 -5.74
N VAL A 149 -0.71 2.58 -4.59
CA VAL A 149 -0.78 3.99 -4.18
C VAL A 149 0.62 4.58 -4.01
N LEU A 150 1.53 3.89 -3.31
CA LEU A 150 2.90 4.39 -3.17
C LEU A 150 3.66 4.34 -4.50
N GLY A 151 3.45 3.29 -5.31
CA GLY A 151 4.13 3.15 -6.60
C GLY A 151 3.86 4.31 -7.54
N ASP A 152 2.59 4.70 -7.66
CA ASP A 152 2.19 5.79 -8.55
C ASP A 152 2.67 7.16 -8.02
N LEU A 153 2.46 7.44 -6.72
CA LEU A 153 2.93 8.68 -6.10
C LEU A 153 4.46 8.83 -6.12
N LEU A 154 5.21 7.78 -5.79
CA LEU A 154 6.68 7.81 -5.80
C LEU A 154 7.22 7.93 -7.22
N ALA A 155 6.56 7.33 -8.22
CA ALA A 155 6.96 7.47 -9.62
C ALA A 155 6.79 8.90 -10.14
N GLU A 156 5.86 9.68 -9.58
CA GLU A 156 5.74 11.11 -9.84
C GLU A 156 6.77 11.95 -9.09
N ILE A 157 7.08 11.60 -7.84
CA ILE A 157 8.08 12.30 -7.02
C ILE A 157 9.50 12.07 -7.58
N PHE A 158 9.80 10.85 -8.02
CA PHE A 158 11.11 10.45 -8.54
C PHE A 158 11.01 10.00 -10.01
N PRO A 159 10.77 10.91 -10.96
CA PRO A 159 10.48 10.57 -12.35
C PRO A 159 11.63 9.80 -13.04
N ALA A 160 12.87 10.05 -12.65
CA ALA A 160 14.05 9.32 -13.15
C ALA A 160 14.04 7.82 -12.79
N LYS A 161 13.28 7.43 -11.76
CA LYS A 161 13.15 6.04 -11.27
C LYS A 161 11.75 5.47 -11.47
N ALA A 162 10.88 6.17 -12.17
CA ALA A 162 9.47 5.83 -12.29
C ALA A 162 9.21 4.39 -12.76
N GLU A 163 10.00 3.89 -13.73
CA GLU A 163 9.90 2.51 -14.19
C GLU A 163 10.30 1.50 -13.12
N GLN A 164 11.43 1.74 -12.42
CA GLN A 164 11.89 0.87 -11.34
C GLN A 164 10.88 0.81 -10.19
N ILE A 165 10.31 1.96 -9.83
CA ILE A 165 9.28 2.09 -8.80
C ILE A 165 8.01 1.34 -9.21
N ARG A 166 7.51 1.53 -10.44
CA ARG A 166 6.31 0.82 -10.91
C ARG A 166 6.50 -0.69 -10.99
N ASN A 167 7.69 -1.14 -11.40
CA ASN A 167 8.02 -2.56 -11.40
C ASN A 167 8.04 -3.13 -9.97
N GLU A 168 8.59 -2.39 -9.00
CA GLU A 168 8.56 -2.80 -7.60
C GLU A 168 7.14 -2.82 -7.02
N ALA A 169 6.33 -1.81 -7.32
CA ALA A 169 4.93 -1.75 -6.92
C ALA A 169 4.12 -2.97 -7.38
N GLN A 170 4.42 -3.50 -8.58
CA GLN A 170 3.83 -4.75 -9.06
C GLN A 170 4.31 -5.94 -8.22
N ARG A 171 5.63 -6.04 -8.01
CA ARG A 171 6.26 -7.12 -7.22
C ARG A 171 5.76 -7.20 -5.78
N VAL A 172 5.49 -6.05 -5.13
CA VAL A 172 4.96 -6.02 -3.75
C VAL A 172 3.73 -6.92 -3.57
N GLY A 173 2.80 -6.92 -4.52
CA GLY A 173 1.63 -7.79 -4.49
C GLY A 173 1.95 -9.24 -4.82
N GLU A 174 2.76 -9.46 -5.86
CA GLU A 174 3.14 -10.79 -6.36
C GLU A 174 3.96 -11.58 -5.35
N ASN A 175 4.86 -10.92 -4.63
CA ASN A 175 5.65 -11.50 -3.55
C ASN A 175 4.79 -12.11 -2.44
N ARG A 176 3.55 -11.63 -2.26
CA ARG A 176 2.62 -12.22 -1.28
C ARG A 176 1.95 -13.52 -1.77
N VAL A 177 1.81 -13.67 -3.09
CA VAL A 177 1.36 -14.93 -3.72
C VAL A 177 2.52 -15.92 -3.74
N LEU A 178 3.71 -15.49 -4.17
CA LEU A 178 4.93 -16.29 -4.14
C LEU A 178 5.23 -16.82 -2.73
N GLY A 179 5.09 -15.96 -1.73
CA GLY A 179 5.23 -16.32 -0.31
C GLY A 179 4.13 -17.23 0.22
N GLY A 180 3.04 -17.44 -0.50
CA GLY A 180 1.94 -18.34 -0.13
C GLY A 180 0.95 -17.77 0.89
N VAL A 181 0.90 -16.45 1.08
CA VAL A 181 0.09 -15.79 2.14
C VAL A 181 -1.11 -15.00 1.64
N HIS A 182 -1.25 -14.87 0.32
CA HIS A 182 -2.41 -14.27 -0.34
C HIS A 182 -2.76 -15.07 -1.60
N HIS A 183 -4.04 -15.15 -1.90
CA HIS A 183 -4.52 -15.65 -3.18
C HIS A 183 -4.28 -14.61 -4.28
N PRO A 184 -4.04 -15.00 -5.55
CA PRO A 184 -3.94 -14.07 -6.67
C PRO A 184 -5.13 -13.09 -6.76
N THR A 185 -6.36 -13.55 -6.54
CA THR A 185 -7.54 -12.68 -6.54
C THR A 185 -7.55 -11.64 -5.40
N ASP A 186 -6.87 -11.89 -4.27
CA ASP A 186 -6.69 -10.91 -3.20
C ASP A 186 -5.85 -9.72 -3.68
N ILE A 187 -4.84 -10.00 -4.51
CA ILE A 187 -3.95 -9.00 -5.11
C ILE A 187 -4.72 -8.15 -6.12
N VAL A 188 -5.47 -8.78 -7.01
CA VAL A 188 -6.30 -8.08 -8.00
C VAL A 188 -7.29 -7.13 -7.32
N ALA A 189 -7.97 -7.60 -6.28
CA ALA A 189 -8.89 -6.77 -5.51
C ALA A 189 -8.18 -5.64 -4.74
N GLY A 190 -7.01 -5.93 -4.16
CA GLY A 190 -6.18 -4.95 -3.48
C GLY A 190 -5.72 -3.83 -4.41
N ARG A 191 -5.20 -4.16 -5.61
CA ARG A 191 -4.79 -3.17 -6.62
C ARG A 191 -5.95 -2.26 -7.03
N LYS A 192 -7.13 -2.84 -7.30
CA LYS A 192 -8.35 -2.07 -7.65
C LYS A 192 -8.82 -1.16 -6.51
N LEU A 193 -8.67 -1.59 -5.27
CA LEU A 193 -9.00 -0.76 -4.11
C LEU A 193 -7.96 0.35 -3.92
N GLY A 194 -6.67 0.07 -4.13
CA GLY A 194 -5.58 1.05 -4.12
C GLY A 194 -5.87 2.22 -5.04
N ALA A 195 -6.17 1.96 -6.33
CA ALA A 195 -6.51 3.01 -7.29
C ALA A 195 -7.74 3.85 -6.88
N GLN A 196 -8.75 3.24 -6.23
CA GLN A 196 -9.89 3.99 -5.70
C GLN A 196 -9.50 4.87 -4.50
N ILE A 197 -8.61 4.38 -3.64
CA ILE A 197 -8.10 5.12 -2.47
C ILE A 197 -7.25 6.30 -2.94
N GLU A 198 -6.39 6.10 -3.94
CA GLU A 198 -5.61 7.17 -4.56
C GLU A 198 -6.52 8.27 -5.13
N SER A 199 -7.53 7.91 -5.93
CA SER A 199 -8.50 8.90 -6.42
C SER A 199 -9.25 9.64 -5.31
N ALA A 200 -9.41 9.03 -4.12
CA ALA A 200 -9.97 9.70 -2.95
C ALA A 200 -8.95 10.61 -2.24
N LEU A 201 -7.67 10.23 -2.22
CA LEU A 201 -6.55 11.06 -1.73
C LEU A 201 -6.38 12.30 -2.59
N GLU A 202 -6.43 12.19 -3.92
CA GLU A 202 -6.32 13.31 -4.86
C GLU A 202 -7.38 14.41 -4.67
N LYS A 203 -8.52 14.05 -4.07
CA LYS A 203 -9.60 15.00 -3.74
C LYS A 203 -9.40 15.69 -2.38
N ASN A 204 -8.43 15.24 -1.59
CA ASN A 204 -8.10 15.83 -0.30
C ASN A 204 -7.04 16.94 -0.51
N ALA A 205 -7.40 18.18 -0.18
CA ALA A 205 -6.56 19.35 -0.42
C ALA A 205 -5.25 19.33 0.38
N ASP A 206 -5.30 18.85 1.62
CA ASP A 206 -4.12 18.79 2.50
C ASP A 206 -3.13 17.74 1.99
N PHE A 207 -3.65 16.57 1.57
CA PHE A 207 -2.85 15.54 0.89
C PHE A 207 -2.19 16.11 -0.37
N MET A 208 -2.95 16.79 -1.23
CA MET A 208 -2.41 17.35 -2.47
C MET A 208 -1.37 18.44 -2.19
N SER A 209 -1.54 19.24 -1.14
CA SER A 209 -0.53 20.21 -0.71
C SER A 209 0.76 19.50 -0.28
N ALA A 210 0.67 18.46 0.56
CA ALA A 210 1.83 17.69 0.99
C ALA A 210 2.53 16.99 -0.20
N PHE A 211 1.76 16.30 -1.04
CA PHE A 211 2.27 15.61 -2.22
C PHE A 211 2.97 16.56 -3.21
N ASN A 212 2.37 17.71 -3.50
CA ASN A 212 2.97 18.68 -4.43
C ASN A 212 4.25 19.32 -3.88
N SER A 213 4.42 19.41 -2.56
CA SER A 213 5.65 19.95 -1.97
C SER A 213 6.88 19.05 -2.17
N LEU A 214 6.67 17.77 -2.48
CA LEU A 214 7.71 16.77 -2.71
C LEU A 214 8.13 16.67 -4.18
N LYS A 215 7.37 17.29 -5.10
CA LYS A 215 7.70 17.30 -6.53
C LYS A 215 8.65 18.47 -6.79
N HIS A 216 9.87 18.16 -7.22
CA HIS A 216 10.93 19.12 -7.53
C HIS A 216 11.26 19.12 -9.02
#